data_AF-A0A6G6K6I2-F1
#
_entry.id   AF-A0A6G6K6I2-F1
#
_cell.length_a   1.000
_cell.length_b   1.000
_cell.length_c   1.000
_cell.angle_alpha   90.00
_cell.angle_beta   90.00
_cell.angle_gamma   90.00
#
_symmetry.space_group_name_H-M   'P 1'
#
loop_
_entity.id
_entity.type
_entity.pdbx_description
1 polymer ?
#
loop_
_entity_poly.entity_id
_entity_poly.type
_entity_poly.pdbx_seq_one_letter_code
_entity_poly.pdbx_strand_id
1 'polypeptide(L)'
;MKREDTIRGDDRADHQLTNEAAISLRAGDILYGAVVQANRDIQNARDAFKRSVNPDDLRSWILAQFRKHPKGGHIKEAVEDWPETFPQLPKRAFLLSLHPSNEIHGPGARLEARLRWGFFEENLTVTVLLKPDGTPADWEDEEHLPPAQKWARGITFRQVQR
;
A
#
# COMPACT_ATOMS: atom_id res chain seq x y z
N MET A 1 -77.54 4.41 -2.97
CA MET A 1 -76.70 5.38 -3.70
C MET A 1 -75.75 6.04 -2.71
N LYS A 2 -74.44 6.07 -3.04
CA LYS A 2 -73.26 6.55 -2.26
C LYS A 2 -72.84 5.62 -1.11
N ARG A 3 -71.56 5.26 -0.92
CA ARG A 3 -70.33 6.09 -0.97
C ARG A 3 -69.15 5.40 -1.65
N GLU A 4 -68.32 6.23 -2.29
CA GLU A 4 -66.96 5.97 -2.73
C GLU A 4 -66.04 5.91 -1.51
N ASP A 5 -65.06 5.01 -1.49
CA ASP A 5 -63.85 5.14 -0.68
C ASP A 5 -62.63 4.86 -1.55
N THR A 6 -61.78 5.87 -1.60
CA THR A 6 -60.54 5.99 -2.37
C THR A 6 -59.41 5.18 -1.73
N ILE A 7 -58.83 4.21 -2.46
CA ILE A 7 -57.52 3.64 -2.10
C ILE A 7 -56.45 4.50 -2.79
N ARG A 8 -55.80 5.37 -2.01
CA ARG A 8 -54.58 6.08 -2.38
C ARG A 8 -53.41 5.28 -1.80
N GLY A 9 -52.95 4.28 -2.54
CA GLY A 9 -51.83 3.40 -2.17
C GLY A 9 -50.56 3.77 -2.93
N ASP A 10 -49.68 4.48 -2.23
CA ASP A 10 -48.22 4.24 -2.19
C ASP A 10 -47.35 4.26 -3.46
N ASP A 11 -47.37 5.36 -4.23
CA ASP A 11 -46.33 5.65 -5.25
C ASP A 11 -44.97 6.11 -4.65
N ARG A 12 -44.86 6.23 -3.31
CA ARG A 12 -43.65 6.76 -2.67
C ARG A 12 -42.59 5.70 -2.40
N ALA A 13 -42.98 4.46 -2.09
CA ALA A 13 -42.05 3.38 -1.80
C ALA A 13 -41.23 2.96 -3.04
N ASP A 14 -41.86 2.87 -4.21
CA ASP A 14 -41.19 2.46 -5.46
C ASP A 14 -40.23 3.52 -6.01
N HIS A 15 -40.52 4.81 -5.82
CA HIS A 15 -39.60 5.89 -6.18
C HIS A 15 -38.40 6.03 -5.22
N GLN A 16 -38.53 5.55 -3.99
CA GLN A 16 -37.41 5.52 -3.03
C GLN A 16 -36.45 4.36 -3.33
N LEU A 17 -36.98 3.16 -3.58
CA LEU A 17 -36.18 1.96 -3.90
C LEU A 17 -35.41 2.11 -5.22
N THR A 18 -36.01 2.73 -6.24
CA THR A 18 -35.36 2.99 -7.53
C THR A 18 -34.26 4.04 -7.44
N ASN A 19 -34.43 5.07 -6.61
CA ASN A 19 -33.39 6.08 -6.37
C ASN A 19 -32.23 5.55 -5.54
N GLU A 20 -32.48 4.75 -4.51
CA GLU A 20 -31.41 4.12 -3.71
C GLU A 20 -30.60 3.13 -4.54
N ALA A 21 -31.25 2.31 -5.37
CA ALA A 21 -30.56 1.41 -6.29
C ALA A 21 -29.73 2.18 -7.33
N ALA A 22 -30.26 3.27 -7.90
CA ALA A 22 -29.53 4.10 -8.86
C ALA A 22 -28.34 4.86 -8.23
N ILE A 23 -28.47 5.33 -6.99
CA ILE A 23 -27.37 5.93 -6.22
C ILE A 23 -26.32 4.87 -5.88
N SER A 24 -26.73 3.66 -5.49
CA SER A 24 -25.83 2.55 -5.19
C SER A 24 -25.06 2.07 -6.42
N LEU A 25 -25.71 2.01 -7.59
CA LEU A 25 -25.05 1.70 -8.87
C LEU A 25 -24.00 2.76 -9.23
N ARG A 26 -24.34 4.04 -9.11
CA ARG A 26 -23.40 5.15 -9.36
C ARG A 26 -22.24 5.18 -8.37
N ALA A 27 -22.50 4.88 -7.10
CA ALA A 27 -21.45 4.77 -6.08
C ALA A 27 -20.52 3.59 -6.37
N GLY A 28 -21.06 2.44 -6.79
CA GLY A 28 -20.29 1.28 -7.22
C GLY A 28 -19.37 1.59 -8.41
N ASP A 29 -19.87 2.29 -9.42
CA ASP A 29 -19.07 2.68 -10.60
C ASP A 29 -17.95 3.68 -10.24
N ILE A 30 -18.23 4.63 -9.34
CA ILE A 30 -17.23 5.59 -8.84
C ILE A 30 -16.14 4.85 -8.05
N LEU A 31 -16.52 3.95 -7.14
CA LEU A 31 -15.58 3.15 -6.35
C LEU A 31 -14.73 2.25 -7.26
N TYR A 32 -15.35 1.58 -8.23
CA TYR A 32 -14.64 0.74 -9.19
C TYR A 32 -13.63 1.56 -10.01
N GLY A 33 -14.05 2.71 -10.54
CA GLY A 33 -13.17 3.64 -11.26
C GLY A 33 -11.99 4.11 -10.41
N ALA A 34 -12.23 4.46 -9.14
CA ALA A 34 -11.19 4.86 -8.20
C ALA A 34 -10.17 3.76 -7.93
N VAL A 35 -10.62 2.50 -7.75
CA VAL A 35 -9.75 1.34 -7.55
C VAL A 35 -8.91 1.03 -8.78
N VAL A 36 -9.50 1.09 -9.99
CA VAL A 36 -8.75 0.88 -11.24
C VAL A 36 -7.67 1.95 -11.42
N GLN A 37 -8.00 3.21 -11.14
CA GLN A 37 -7.04 4.31 -11.22
C GLN A 37 -5.93 4.17 -10.17
N ALA A 38 -6.26 3.85 -8.92
CA ALA A 38 -5.29 3.60 -7.86
C ALA A 38 -4.31 2.48 -8.21
N ASN A 39 -4.80 1.40 -8.81
CA ASN A 39 -3.94 0.31 -9.28
C ASN A 39 -2.96 0.77 -10.37
N ARG A 40 -3.41 1.60 -11.33
CA ARG A 40 -2.51 2.20 -12.35
C ARG A 40 -1.46 3.11 -11.70
N ASP A 41 -1.87 3.93 -10.74
CA ASP A 41 -0.97 4.84 -10.03
C ASP A 41 0.08 4.07 -9.21
N ILE A 42 -0.31 2.96 -8.59
CA ILE A 42 0.62 2.03 -7.90
C ILE A 42 1.63 1.43 -8.89
N GLN A 43 1.20 0.98 -10.07
CA GLN A 43 2.13 0.47 -11.08
C GLN A 43 3.12 1.56 -11.51
N ASN A 44 2.61 2.76 -11.82
CA ASN A 44 3.44 3.89 -12.24
C ASN A 44 4.44 4.29 -11.15
N ALA A 45 4.01 4.32 -9.89
CA ALA A 45 4.85 4.63 -8.74
C ALA A 45 5.93 3.56 -8.53
N ARG A 46 5.57 2.28 -8.64
CA ARG A 46 6.52 1.16 -8.59
C ARG A 46 7.58 1.29 -9.69
N ASP A 47 7.15 1.54 -10.91
CA ASP A 47 8.05 1.59 -12.07
C ASP A 47 8.92 2.86 -12.04
N ALA A 48 8.41 3.98 -11.51
CA ALA A 48 9.22 5.16 -11.19
C ALA A 48 10.27 4.85 -10.12
N PHE A 49 9.89 4.14 -9.05
CA PHE A 49 10.78 3.72 -7.99
C PHE A 49 11.92 2.84 -8.51
N LYS A 50 11.59 1.79 -9.28
CA LYS A 50 12.58 0.90 -9.89
C LYS A 50 13.56 1.63 -10.82
N ARG A 51 13.12 2.69 -11.49
CA ARG A 51 13.96 3.48 -12.41
C ARG A 51 14.90 4.46 -11.73
N SER A 52 14.54 4.97 -10.56
CA SER A 52 15.23 6.10 -9.91
C SER A 52 16.06 5.68 -8.69
N VAL A 53 15.66 4.63 -8.00
CA VAL A 53 16.31 4.21 -6.75
C VAL A 53 17.39 3.19 -7.03
N ASN A 54 18.60 3.45 -6.57
CA ASN A 54 19.64 2.42 -6.47
C ASN A 54 19.34 1.52 -5.25
N PRO A 55 19.29 0.18 -5.40
CA PRO A 55 19.07 -0.74 -4.29
C PRO A 55 20.05 -0.57 -3.11
N ASP A 56 21.33 -0.34 -3.35
CA ASP A 56 22.34 -0.20 -2.31
C ASP A 56 22.18 1.09 -1.50
N ASP A 57 21.80 2.19 -2.17
CA ASP A 57 21.46 3.44 -1.51
C ASP A 57 20.22 3.27 -0.62
N LEU A 58 19.21 2.52 -1.09
CA LEU A 58 18.00 2.24 -0.30
C LEU A 58 18.32 1.43 0.95
N ARG A 59 19.15 0.39 0.82
CA ARG A 59 19.59 -0.42 1.98
C ARG A 59 20.38 0.42 2.98
N SER A 60 21.28 1.26 2.48
CA SER A 60 22.09 2.18 3.30
C SER A 60 21.22 3.17 4.07
N TRP A 61 20.22 3.76 3.39
CA TRP A 61 19.26 4.66 4.02
C TRP A 61 18.42 3.94 5.08
N ILE A 62 17.92 2.73 4.80
CA ILE A 62 17.18 1.93 5.78
C ILE A 62 18.03 1.59 7.00
N LEU A 63 19.29 1.19 6.80
CA LEU A 63 20.20 0.92 7.91
C LEU A 63 20.42 2.17 8.77
N ALA A 64 20.52 3.35 8.16
CA ALA A 64 20.59 4.61 8.89
C ALA A 64 19.31 4.86 9.71
N GLN A 65 18.13 4.55 9.17
CA GLN A 65 16.86 4.64 9.90
C GLN A 65 16.81 3.69 11.11
N PHE A 66 17.30 2.45 10.97
CA PHE A 66 17.43 1.53 12.12
C PHE A 66 18.40 2.04 13.19
N ARG A 67 19.49 2.72 12.81
CA ARG A 67 20.41 3.34 13.78
C ARG A 67 19.74 4.50 14.54
N LYS A 68 18.92 5.30 13.86
CA LYS A 68 18.12 6.37 14.49
C LYS A 68 17.01 5.81 15.38
N HIS A 69 16.41 4.69 14.98
CA HIS A 69 15.26 4.07 15.63
C HIS A 69 15.53 2.59 15.95
N PRO A 70 16.44 2.28 16.90
CA PRO A 70 16.90 0.90 17.15
C PRO A 70 15.82 -0.04 17.68
N LYS A 71 14.75 0.51 18.28
CA LYS A 71 13.58 -0.26 18.74
C LYS A 71 12.54 -0.51 17.63
N GLY A 72 12.76 0.06 16.44
CA GLY A 72 11.79 0.04 15.35
C GLY A 72 10.58 0.93 15.60
N GLY A 73 9.48 0.61 14.93
CA GLY A 73 8.20 1.32 15.03
C GLY A 73 7.78 1.98 13.72
N HIS A 74 6.71 2.77 13.81
CA HIS A 74 6.15 3.54 12.71
C HIS A 74 6.74 4.96 12.70
N ILE A 75 7.49 5.32 11.66
CA ILE A 75 8.20 6.59 11.54
C ILE A 75 7.55 7.41 10.42
N LYS A 76 6.89 8.51 10.77
CA LYS A 76 6.17 9.35 9.81
C LYS A 76 7.07 10.41 9.19
N GLU A 77 8.04 10.88 9.96
CA GLU A 77 9.00 11.92 9.62
C GLU A 77 10.11 11.42 8.69
N ALA A 78 10.23 10.10 8.50
CA ALA A 78 11.27 9.51 7.64
C ALA A 78 11.20 10.00 6.17
N VAL A 79 10.06 10.54 5.73
CA VAL A 79 9.93 11.17 4.40
C VAL A 79 10.73 12.48 4.27
N GLU A 80 11.06 13.12 5.39
CA GLU A 80 11.85 14.36 5.42
C GLU A 80 13.34 14.07 5.23
N ASP A 81 13.78 12.92 5.74
CA ASP A 81 15.12 12.36 5.53
C ASP A 81 15.26 11.57 4.21
N TRP A 82 14.20 11.56 3.37
CA TRP A 82 14.18 10.82 2.12
C TRP A 82 15.19 11.42 1.13
N PRO A 83 16.14 10.63 0.60
CA PRO A 83 17.16 11.16 -0.31
C PRO A 83 16.52 11.88 -1.49
N GLU A 84 17.09 13.03 -1.88
CA GLU A 84 16.57 13.80 -3.03
C GLU A 84 16.65 13.02 -4.34
N THR A 85 17.55 12.05 -4.43
CA THR A 85 17.71 11.13 -5.57
C THR A 85 16.60 10.10 -5.68
N PHE A 86 15.81 9.88 -4.63
CA PHE A 86 14.70 8.94 -4.62
C PHE A 86 13.43 9.61 -5.17
N PRO A 87 12.46 8.84 -5.72
CA PRO A 87 11.29 9.40 -6.35
C PRO A 87 10.45 10.17 -5.33
N GLN A 88 10.01 11.36 -5.72
CA GLN A 88 9.13 12.19 -4.90
C GLN A 88 7.67 11.73 -5.08
N LEU A 89 7.39 10.52 -4.60
CA LEU A 89 6.04 9.98 -4.53
C LEU A 89 5.18 10.82 -3.55
N PRO A 90 3.83 10.77 -3.64
CA PRO A 90 2.96 11.56 -2.78
C PRO A 90 3.26 11.35 -1.27
N LYS A 91 3.79 12.38 -0.61
CA LYS A 91 4.27 12.32 0.78
C LYS A 91 3.15 12.17 1.81
N ARG A 92 1.95 12.68 1.51
CA ARG A 92 0.79 12.70 2.43
C ARG A 92 0.31 11.31 2.88
N ALA A 93 0.70 10.26 2.15
CA ALA A 93 0.30 8.88 2.43
C ALA A 93 1.51 7.96 2.68
N PHE A 94 2.66 8.53 3.05
CA PHE A 94 3.86 7.75 3.33
C PHE A 94 3.92 7.26 4.79
N LEU A 95 4.36 6.01 4.96
CA LEU A 95 4.69 5.44 6.26
C LEU A 95 5.92 4.53 6.14
N LEU A 96 6.94 4.79 6.97
CA LEU A 96 8.02 3.82 7.21
C LEU A 96 7.68 2.99 8.46
N SER A 97 7.74 1.66 8.33
CA SER A 97 7.66 0.74 9.48
C SER A 97 8.95 -0.03 9.60
N LEU A 98 9.59 0.02 10.77
CA LEU A 98 10.85 -0.65 11.07
C LEU A 98 10.59 -1.77 12.06
N HIS A 99 11.01 -2.98 11.70
CA HIS A 99 10.84 -4.19 12.47
C HIS A 99 12.21 -4.82 12.71
N PRO A 100 12.92 -4.44 13.80
CA PRO A 100 14.09 -5.17 14.23
C PRO A 100 13.60 -6.53 14.73
N SER A 101 13.89 -7.59 13.98
CA SER A 101 13.50 -8.95 14.35
C SER A 101 14.59 -9.57 15.19
N ASN A 102 14.23 -9.91 16.42
CA ASN A 102 15.03 -10.83 17.24
C ASN A 102 14.65 -12.29 16.98
N GLU A 103 13.44 -12.53 16.46
CA GLU A 103 12.87 -13.79 15.98
C GLU A 103 11.42 -13.45 15.56
N ILE A 104 10.91 -14.06 14.48
CA ILE A 104 9.50 -14.50 14.32
C ILE A 104 9.28 -15.18 12.94
N HIS A 105 10.05 -14.86 11.88
CA HIS A 105 9.95 -15.58 10.59
C HIS A 105 11.35 -15.82 9.96
N GLY A 106 11.92 -17.02 10.15
CA GLY A 106 13.16 -17.47 9.50
C GLY A 106 14.41 -17.51 10.41
N PRO A 107 15.47 -18.23 9.99
CA PRO A 107 16.66 -18.45 10.81
C PRO A 107 17.58 -17.21 10.80
N GLY A 108 17.51 -16.39 11.84
CA GLY A 108 18.52 -15.36 12.14
C GLY A 108 17.95 -13.97 12.43
N ALA A 109 18.72 -13.18 13.20
CA ALA A 109 18.43 -11.78 13.44
C ALA A 109 18.43 -11.02 12.10
N ARG A 110 17.37 -10.23 11.86
CA ARG A 110 17.18 -9.49 10.62
C ARG A 110 16.49 -8.16 10.88
N LEU A 111 16.69 -7.23 9.97
CA LEU A 111 16.05 -5.92 9.97
C LEU A 111 15.08 -5.86 8.80
N GLU A 112 13.80 -5.68 9.09
CA GLU A 112 12.77 -5.53 8.07
C GLU A 112 12.21 -4.11 8.08
N ALA A 113 12.31 -3.43 6.94
CA ALA A 113 11.66 -2.14 6.73
C ALA A 113 10.56 -2.25 5.69
N ARG A 114 9.42 -1.61 5.96
CA ARG A 114 8.31 -1.47 5.02
C ARG A 114 8.06 0.00 4.74
N LEU A 115 8.24 0.38 3.49
CA LEU A 115 7.91 1.71 2.99
C LEU A 115 6.56 1.61 2.28
N ARG A 116 5.58 2.35 2.76
CA ARG A 116 4.20 2.27 2.28
C ARG A 116 3.74 3.62 1.77
N TRP A 117 3.16 3.64 0.56
CA TRP A 117 2.45 4.78 -0.02
C TRP A 117 1.00 4.39 -0.28
N GLY A 118 0.07 5.14 0.30
CA GLY A 118 -1.37 4.96 0.06
C GLY A 118 -1.85 5.57 -1.26
N PHE A 119 -2.64 4.79 -2.00
CA PHE A 119 -3.35 5.18 -3.21
C PHE A 119 -4.80 4.72 -3.06
N PHE A 120 -5.71 5.62 -2.69
CA PHE A 120 -7.07 5.24 -2.28
C PHE A 120 -7.05 4.20 -1.14
N GLU A 121 -7.83 3.11 -1.21
CA GLU A 121 -7.79 1.99 -0.26
C GLU A 121 -6.57 1.07 -0.45
N GLU A 122 -5.84 1.22 -1.55
CA GLU A 122 -4.71 0.37 -1.93
C GLU A 122 -3.37 1.00 -1.54
N ASN A 123 -2.31 0.18 -1.53
CA ASN A 123 -0.99 0.67 -1.15
C ASN A 123 0.11 0.04 -1.99
N LEU A 124 1.08 0.87 -2.38
CA LEU A 124 2.40 0.41 -2.77
C LEU A 124 3.21 0.12 -1.51
N THR A 125 3.64 -1.12 -1.31
CA THR A 125 4.57 -1.47 -0.22
C THR A 125 5.89 -1.96 -0.79
N VAL A 126 6.98 -1.31 -0.41
CA VAL A 126 8.35 -1.77 -0.65
C VAL A 126 8.88 -2.36 0.64
N THR A 127 9.23 -3.64 0.62
CA THR A 127 9.85 -4.33 1.75
C THR A 127 11.34 -4.44 1.51
N VAL A 128 12.14 -4.05 2.49
CA VAL A 128 13.61 -4.17 2.50
C VAL A 128 14.02 -5.04 3.66
N LEU A 129 14.78 -6.10 3.37
CA LEU A 129 15.26 -7.09 4.32
C LEU A 129 16.79 -7.03 4.38
N LEU A 130 17.31 -6.76 5.57
CA LEU A 130 18.74 -6.68 5.81
C LEU A 130 19.15 -7.66 6.91
N LYS A 131 20.39 -8.12 6.83
CA LYS A 131 21.10 -8.66 7.98
C LYS A 131 21.51 -7.50 8.93
N PRO A 132 21.91 -7.78 10.17
CA PRO A 132 22.32 -6.74 11.13
C PRO A 132 23.52 -5.90 10.66
N ASP A 133 24.36 -6.45 9.78
CA ASP A 133 25.49 -5.75 9.16
C ASP A 133 25.08 -4.82 7.98
N GLY A 134 23.80 -4.82 7.59
CA GLY A 134 23.27 -4.02 6.49
C GLY A 134 23.32 -4.70 5.13
N THR A 135 23.89 -5.91 5.03
CA THR A 135 23.85 -6.67 3.78
C THR A 135 22.45 -7.22 3.50
N PRO A 136 22.10 -7.54 2.24
CA PRO A 136 20.79 -8.08 1.91
C PRO A 136 20.54 -9.41 2.65
N ALA A 137 19.38 -9.53 3.29
CA ALA A 137 18.88 -10.82 3.77
C ALA A 137 18.01 -11.46 2.70
N ASP A 138 18.06 -12.79 2.60
CA ASP A 138 17.14 -13.56 1.77
C ASP A 138 15.88 -13.90 2.57
N TRP A 139 14.79 -14.14 1.86
CA TRP A 139 13.55 -14.70 2.42
C TRP A 139 13.24 -16.02 1.70
N GLU A 140 12.89 -17.09 2.39
CA GLU A 140 12.64 -18.40 1.75
C GLU A 140 11.45 -18.33 0.75
N ASP A 141 10.34 -17.67 1.13
CA ASP A 141 9.25 -17.27 0.22
C ASP A 141 9.63 -16.24 -0.88
N GLU A 142 10.80 -15.57 -0.87
CA GLU A 142 11.20 -14.73 -2.01
C GLU A 142 11.29 -15.59 -3.27
N GLU A 143 11.62 -16.88 -3.16
CA GLU A 143 11.65 -17.81 -4.30
C GLU A 143 10.27 -17.93 -4.98
N HIS A 144 9.19 -17.91 -4.20
CA HIS A 144 7.81 -18.09 -4.66
C HIS A 144 7.11 -16.79 -5.08
N LEU A 145 7.71 -15.62 -4.82
CA LEU A 145 7.13 -14.36 -5.28
C LEU A 145 7.13 -14.26 -6.81
N PRO A 146 6.08 -13.69 -7.43
CA PRO A 146 6.08 -13.39 -8.86
C PRO A 146 7.30 -12.53 -9.24
N PRO A 147 7.93 -12.73 -10.42
CA PRO A 147 9.09 -11.94 -10.85
C PRO A 147 8.86 -10.43 -10.82
N ALA A 148 7.64 -9.97 -11.06
CA ALA A 148 7.29 -8.55 -11.00
C ALA A 148 7.44 -7.93 -9.59
N GLN A 149 7.31 -8.76 -8.54
CA GLN A 149 7.43 -8.37 -7.14
C GLN A 149 8.88 -8.43 -6.64
N LYS A 150 9.73 -9.27 -7.24
CA LYS A 150 11.17 -9.26 -6.97
C LYS A 150 11.82 -8.09 -7.71
N TRP A 151 12.71 -7.36 -7.06
CA TRP A 151 13.43 -6.28 -7.74
C TRP A 151 14.92 -6.35 -7.54
N ALA A 152 15.36 -6.46 -6.28
CA ALA A 152 16.75 -6.71 -5.94
C ALA A 152 16.77 -7.68 -4.75
N ARG A 153 17.92 -8.32 -4.49
CA ARG A 153 18.07 -9.23 -3.35
C ARG A 153 17.62 -8.56 -2.04
N GLY A 154 16.71 -9.18 -1.30
CA GLY A 154 16.16 -8.60 -0.07
C GLY A 154 15.28 -7.36 -0.29
N ILE A 155 14.82 -7.08 -1.52
CA ILE A 155 13.92 -5.96 -1.83
C ILE A 155 12.77 -6.42 -2.71
N THR A 156 11.56 -6.31 -2.18
CA THR A 156 10.34 -6.77 -2.84
C THR A 156 9.25 -5.69 -2.84
N PHE A 157 8.36 -5.78 -3.84
CA PHE A 157 7.17 -4.98 -3.95
C PHE A 157 5.95 -5.85 -3.64
N ARG A 158 5.17 -5.48 -2.63
CA ARG A 158 3.84 -6.05 -2.41
C ARG A 158 2.80 -5.06 -2.90
N GLN A 159 1.96 -5.52 -3.81
CA GLN A 159 0.66 -4.94 -4.10
C GLN A 159 -0.35 -5.87 -3.43
N VAL A 160 -1.24 -5.31 -2.61
CA VAL A 160 -2.37 -6.09 -2.12
C VAL A 160 -3.28 -6.32 -3.33
N GLN A 161 -3.28 -7.53 -3.88
CA GLN A 161 -4.32 -7.93 -4.82
C GLN A 161 -5.48 -8.43 -3.95
N ARG A 162 -6.60 -7.70 -3.95
CA ARG A 162 -7.88 -8.25 -3.49
C ARG A 162 -8.48 -9.12 -4.58
#